data_AF-A0A0L0EQ17-F1
#
_entry.id   AF-A0A0L0EQ17-F1
#
_cell.length_a   1.000
_cell.length_b   1.000
_cell.length_c   1.000
_cell.angle_alpha   90.00
_cell.angle_beta   90.00
_cell.angle_gamma   90.00
#
_symmetry.space_group_name_H-M   'P 1'
#
loop_
_entity.id
_entity.type
_entity.pdbx_description
1 polymer ?
#
loop_
_entity_poly.entity_id
_entity_poly.type
_entity_poly.pdbx_seq_one_letter_code
_entity_poly.pdbx_strand_id
1 'polypeptide(L)'
;VKAQRIIAVIDDLQLPGKPIPPARFYLPNFGSATYLLVKLAPGVTLSKTQLSTRLKQQYPQFVLTQWRALAEEVAHAHQYRRITTWLLVVVNLLILIITTYGIYSLQSYAAYLQQGVVKVHLMLGAKRRQVLLARIRAFLQPALLSLAFAVIAISLSWPWLDTLMAFSPSLTLIAASFAGVIITLVAISLITARQYVPTKRLL
;
A
#
# COMPACT_ATOMS: atom_id res chain seq x y z
N VAL A 1 44.47 -1.08 19.22
CA VAL A 1 43.11 -0.49 19.16
C VAL A 1 42.98 0.49 20.31
N LYS A 2 42.77 1.78 20.04
CA LYS A 2 42.64 2.80 21.10
C LYS A 2 41.23 2.74 21.66
N ALA A 3 41.08 2.57 22.97
CA ALA A 3 39.76 2.51 23.60
C ALA A 3 39.00 3.84 23.38
N GLN A 4 37.72 3.75 23.01
CA GLN A 4 36.85 4.91 22.85
C GLN A 4 35.97 5.05 24.10
N ARG A 5 35.85 6.28 24.61
CA ARG A 5 35.00 6.60 25.77
C ARG A 5 33.68 7.18 25.27
N ILE A 6 32.56 6.62 25.74
CA ILE A 6 31.23 7.18 25.50
C ILE A 6 31.09 8.45 26.34
N ILE A 7 30.74 9.56 25.70
CA ILE A 7 30.62 10.87 26.35
C ILE A 7 29.16 11.33 26.50
N ALA A 8 28.28 10.90 25.60
CA ALA A 8 26.87 11.28 25.59
C ALA A 8 26.05 10.30 24.74
N VAL A 9 24.75 10.26 25.01
CA VAL A 9 23.72 9.65 24.17
C VAL A 9 22.78 10.78 23.75
N ILE A 10 22.43 10.82 22.47
CA ILE A 10 21.54 11.83 21.89
C ILE A 10 20.21 11.20 21.51
N ASP A 11 19.17 12.02 21.44
CA ASP A 11 17.86 11.60 20.96
C ASP A 11 17.92 11.08 19.52
N ASP A 12 17.04 10.11 19.24
CA ASP A 12 16.99 9.45 17.96
C ASP A 12 16.56 10.40 16.84
N LEU A 13 17.31 10.31 15.73
CA LEU A 13 16.97 11.02 14.50
C LEU A 13 16.08 10.13 13.64
N GLN A 14 14.79 10.48 13.55
CA GLN A 14 13.86 9.75 12.69
C GLN A 14 14.22 9.97 11.21
N LEU A 15 14.55 8.88 10.53
CA LEU A 15 14.84 8.92 9.10
C LEU A 15 13.57 8.62 8.31
N PRO A 16 13.30 9.37 7.23
CA PRO A 16 12.19 9.05 6.35
C PRO A 16 12.36 7.64 5.78
N GLY A 17 11.39 6.76 6.03
CA GLY A 17 11.38 5.38 5.53
C GLY A 17 12.20 4.37 6.33
N LYS A 18 12.61 4.68 7.56
CA LYS A 18 13.15 3.69 8.50
C LYS A 18 12.45 3.82 9.86
N PRO A 19 11.42 3.00 10.14
CA PRO A 19 10.68 3.07 11.40
C PRO A 19 11.54 2.69 12.61
N ILE A 20 12.55 1.84 12.41
CA ILE A 20 13.56 1.49 13.43
C ILE A 20 14.91 2.03 12.94
N PRO A 21 15.47 3.06 13.57
CA PRO A 21 16.79 3.56 13.22
C PRO A 21 17.86 2.51 13.59
N PRO A 22 18.82 2.21 12.70
CA PRO A 22 19.93 1.32 13.05
C PRO A 22 20.84 1.99 14.09
N ALA A 23 21.54 1.18 14.88
CA ALA A 23 22.52 1.68 15.85
C ALA A 23 23.56 2.57 15.17
N ARG A 24 23.82 3.74 15.75
CA ARG A 24 24.71 4.76 15.20
C ARG A 24 25.67 5.28 16.25
N PHE A 25 26.92 5.45 15.84
CA PHE A 25 27.96 6.05 16.65
C PHE A 25 28.44 7.32 15.95
N TYR A 26 28.52 8.41 16.71
CA TYR A 26 29.03 9.69 16.23
C TYR A 26 30.45 9.87 16.75
N LEU A 27 31.37 10.11 15.82
CA LEU A 27 32.80 10.26 16.10
C LEU A 27 33.27 11.61 15.57
N PRO A 28 34.27 12.24 16.22
CA PRO A 28 34.89 13.44 15.69
C PRO A 28 35.49 13.19 14.31
N ASN A 29 35.16 14.08 13.37
CA ASN A 29 35.75 14.07 12.03
C ASN A 29 37.06 14.87 12.04
N PHE A 30 38.19 14.20 11.81
CA PHE A 30 39.52 14.81 11.74
C PHE A 30 39.90 15.18 10.30
N GLY A 31 38.98 15.80 9.56
CA GLY A 31 39.22 16.29 8.20
C GLY A 31 39.09 15.25 7.09
N SER A 32 38.52 14.06 7.36
CA SER A 32 38.29 13.02 6.35
C SER A 32 36.94 13.11 5.66
N ALA A 33 35.99 13.89 6.19
CA ALA A 33 34.69 14.05 5.54
C ALA A 33 34.81 14.77 4.20
N THR A 34 34.18 14.19 3.19
CA THR A 34 34.06 14.73 1.83
C THR A 34 32.84 15.65 1.66
N TYR A 35 32.04 15.83 2.71
CA TYR A 35 30.83 16.64 2.72
C TYR A 35 30.75 17.49 3.99
N LEU A 36 30.01 18.59 3.90
CA LEU A 36 29.80 19.52 5.00
C LEU A 36 28.34 19.96 5.02
N LEU A 37 27.72 19.89 6.19
CA LEU A 37 26.38 20.42 6.44
C LEU A 37 26.49 21.82 7.03
N VAL A 38 25.94 22.81 6.34
CA VAL A 38 25.93 24.20 6.79
C VAL A 38 24.51 24.56 7.22
N LYS A 39 24.35 25.01 8.47
CA LYS A 39 23.10 25.60 8.94
C LYS A 39 23.12 27.10 8.67
N LEU A 40 22.15 27.57 7.89
CA LEU A 40 21.98 28.98 7.57
C LEU A 40 21.13 29.67 8.65
N ALA A 41 21.37 30.97 8.83
CA ALA A 41 20.49 31.81 9.63
C ALA A 41 19.11 31.94 8.96
N PRO A 42 18.02 32.17 9.73
CA PRO A 42 16.68 32.29 9.16
C PRO A 42 16.61 33.37 8.07
N GLY A 43 15.99 33.04 6.93
CA GLY A 43 15.81 33.98 5.80
C GLY A 43 17.03 34.16 4.88
N VAL A 44 18.18 33.56 5.19
CA VAL A 44 19.36 33.64 4.33
C VAL A 44 19.33 32.50 3.31
N THR A 45 19.20 32.84 2.03
CA THR A 45 19.37 31.89 0.92
C THR A 45 20.75 32.01 0.32
N LEU A 46 21.48 30.92 0.23
CA LEU A 46 22.82 30.87 -0.35
C LEU A 46 22.75 30.25 -1.74
N SER A 47 23.10 31.03 -2.77
CA SER A 47 23.18 30.52 -4.14
C SER A 47 24.47 29.73 -4.35
N LYS A 48 24.37 28.57 -5.02
CA LYS A 48 25.51 27.72 -5.38
C LYS A 48 26.62 28.52 -6.08
N THR A 49 26.23 29.40 -7.01
CA THR A 49 27.18 30.19 -7.81
C THR A 49 27.99 31.12 -6.92
N GLN A 50 27.32 31.87 -6.04
CA GLN A 50 27.96 32.79 -5.09
C GLN A 50 28.94 32.06 -4.16
N LEU A 51 28.55 30.90 -3.62
CA LEU A 51 29.42 30.10 -2.76
C LEU A 51 30.63 29.57 -3.55
N SER A 52 30.40 29.00 -4.74
CA SER A 52 31.47 28.39 -5.54
C SER A 52 32.52 29.42 -5.98
N THR A 53 32.11 30.64 -6.31
CA THR A 53 33.02 31.71 -6.71
C THR A 53 33.86 32.18 -5.52
N ARG A 54 33.23 32.40 -4.36
CA ARG A 54 33.92 32.77 -3.10
C ARG A 54 34.90 31.67 -2.66
N LEU A 55 34.47 30.41 -2.73
CA LEU A 55 35.30 29.26 -2.34
C LEU A 55 36.53 29.13 -3.24
N LYS A 56 36.36 29.26 -4.56
CA LYS A 56 37.48 29.21 -5.51
C LYS A 56 38.48 30.36 -5.34
N GLN A 57 38.00 31.56 -5.00
CA GLN A 57 38.86 32.72 -4.76
C GLN A 57 39.73 32.55 -3.52
N GLN A 58 39.18 31.95 -2.45
CA GLN A 58 39.87 31.87 -1.17
C GLN A 58 40.62 30.56 -0.96
N TYR A 59 40.12 29.46 -1.53
CA TYR A 59 40.68 28.12 -1.40
C TYR A 59 40.56 27.34 -2.73
N PRO A 60 41.48 27.56 -3.68
CA PRO A 60 41.41 26.95 -5.00
C PRO A 60 41.51 25.42 -4.98
N GLN A 61 42.04 24.82 -3.91
CA GLN A 61 42.09 23.36 -3.73
C GLN A 61 40.72 22.70 -3.53
N PHE A 62 39.67 23.44 -3.17
CA PHE A 62 38.35 22.87 -2.93
C PHE A 62 37.41 23.09 -4.12
N VAL A 63 36.90 22.00 -4.67
CA VAL A 63 35.89 22.02 -5.74
C VAL A 63 34.54 21.63 -5.16
N LEU A 64 33.58 22.55 -5.24
CA LEU A 64 32.20 22.29 -4.86
C LEU A 64 31.52 21.44 -5.95
N THR A 65 31.53 20.12 -5.78
CA THR A 65 30.91 19.17 -6.72
C THR A 65 29.40 19.18 -6.61
N GLN A 66 28.88 19.08 -5.38
CA GLN A 66 27.45 19.00 -5.10
C GLN A 66 27.03 20.05 -4.08
N TRP A 67 25.94 20.75 -4.40
CA TRP A 67 25.24 21.67 -3.51
C TRP A 67 23.77 21.36 -3.65
N ARG A 68 23.12 20.98 -2.55
CA ARG A 68 21.69 20.66 -2.50
C ARG A 68 21.14 21.25 -1.22
N ALA A 69 20.02 21.96 -1.33
CA ALA A 69 19.32 22.39 -0.12
C ALA A 69 18.73 21.15 0.56
N LEU A 70 18.77 21.10 1.90
CA LEU A 70 18.20 19.98 2.64
C LEU A 70 16.71 19.78 2.31
N ALA A 71 15.98 20.88 2.10
CA ALA A 71 14.57 20.83 1.70
C ALA A 71 14.36 20.14 0.35
N GLU A 72 15.25 20.36 -0.63
CA GLU A 72 15.19 19.70 -1.93
C GLU A 72 15.55 18.21 -1.82
N GLU A 73 16.52 17.85 -0.98
CA GLU A 73 16.87 16.45 -0.73
C GLU A 73 15.69 15.68 -0.13
N VAL A 74 15.03 16.27 0.88
CA VAL A 74 13.84 15.69 1.51
C VAL A 74 12.70 15.59 0.50
N ALA A 75 12.46 16.64 -0.30
CA ALA A 75 11.44 16.60 -1.34
C ALA A 75 11.70 15.51 -2.39
N HIS A 76 12.95 15.36 -2.86
CA HIS A 76 13.34 14.32 -3.81
C HIS A 76 13.18 12.91 -3.22
N ALA A 77 13.53 12.70 -1.95
CA ALA A 77 13.31 11.44 -1.27
C ALA A 77 11.82 11.05 -1.21
N HIS A 78 10.93 12.05 -1.12
CA HIS A 78 9.48 11.83 -1.17
C HIS A 78 8.90 11.67 -2.58
N GLN A 79 9.53 12.25 -3.61
CA GLN A 79 9.03 12.18 -4.99
C GLN A 79 9.02 10.75 -5.55
N TYR A 80 10.12 10.01 -5.41
CA TYR A 80 10.19 8.62 -5.89
C TYR A 80 9.10 7.76 -5.25
N ARG A 81 8.89 7.95 -3.94
CA ARG A 81 7.82 7.28 -3.19
C ARG A 81 6.43 7.60 -3.75
N ARG A 82 6.16 8.87 -4.05
CA ARG A 82 4.84 9.31 -4.56
C ARG A 82 4.52 8.68 -5.92
N ILE A 83 5.51 8.58 -6.81
CA ILE A 83 5.34 7.96 -8.13
C ILE A 83 5.03 6.46 -7.99
N THR A 84 5.82 5.74 -7.18
CA THR A 84 5.58 4.31 -6.94
C THR A 84 4.21 4.05 -6.31
N THR A 85 3.80 4.86 -5.34
CA THR A 85 2.46 4.74 -4.73
C THR A 85 1.35 4.93 -5.76
N TRP A 86 1.44 5.96 -6.61
CA TRP A 86 0.44 6.17 -7.67
C TRP A 86 0.37 5.02 -8.67
N LEU A 87 1.53 4.48 -9.07
CA LEU A 87 1.59 3.34 -9.98
C LEU A 87 0.92 2.11 -9.35
N LEU A 88 1.21 1.83 -8.08
CA LEU A 88 0.59 0.73 -7.33
C LEU A 88 -0.92 0.93 -7.18
N VAL A 89 -1.40 2.15 -6.96
CA VAL A 89 -2.83 2.45 -6.89
C VAL A 89 -3.52 2.14 -8.22
N VAL A 90 -2.94 2.59 -9.34
CA VAL A 90 -3.50 2.33 -10.68
C VAL A 90 -3.52 0.84 -10.99
N VAL A 91 -2.41 0.13 -10.74
CA VAL A 91 -2.32 -1.32 -10.97
C VAL A 91 -3.33 -2.08 -10.11
N ASN A 92 -3.45 -1.76 -8.82
CA ASN A 92 -4.43 -2.40 -7.95
C ASN A 92 -5.87 -2.11 -8.37
N LEU A 93 -6.15 -0.90 -8.87
CA LEU A 93 -7.47 -0.56 -9.37
C LEU A 93 -7.82 -1.39 -10.62
N LEU A 94 -6.86 -1.61 -11.54
CA LEU A 94 -7.04 -2.50 -12.68
C LEU A 94 -7.27 -3.95 -12.25
N ILE A 95 -6.47 -4.45 -11.30
CA ILE A 95 -6.66 -5.80 -10.73
C ILE A 95 -8.07 -5.93 -10.15
N LEU A 96 -8.52 -4.94 -9.37
CA LEU A 96 -9.86 -4.96 -8.76
C LEU A 96 -10.96 -5.02 -9.82
N ILE A 97 -10.85 -4.26 -10.90
CA ILE A 97 -11.81 -4.30 -12.02
C ILE A 97 -11.82 -5.68 -12.69
N ILE A 98 -10.65 -6.23 -13.00
CA ILE A 98 -10.52 -7.54 -13.66
C ILE A 98 -11.06 -8.66 -12.76
N THR A 99 -10.72 -8.64 -11.48
CA THR A 99 -11.22 -9.61 -10.50
C THR A 99 -12.73 -9.51 -10.34
N THR A 100 -13.27 -8.30 -10.25
CA THR A 100 -14.73 -8.06 -10.19
C THR A 100 -15.43 -8.64 -11.41
N TYR A 101 -14.91 -8.37 -12.60
CA TYR A 101 -15.47 -8.90 -13.84
C TYR A 101 -15.39 -10.42 -13.92
N GLY A 102 -14.27 -11.01 -13.51
CA GLY A 102 -14.08 -12.46 -13.45
C GLY A 102 -15.09 -13.14 -12.52
N ILE A 103 -15.28 -12.58 -11.32
CA ILE A 103 -16.25 -13.11 -10.34
C ILE A 103 -17.68 -12.98 -10.86
N TYR A 104 -18.04 -11.83 -11.45
CA TYR A 104 -19.37 -11.62 -12.03
C TYR A 104 -19.65 -12.62 -13.17
N SER A 105 -18.69 -12.82 -14.08
CA SER A 105 -18.80 -13.76 -15.18
C SER A 105 -19.05 -15.18 -14.70
N LEU A 106 -18.26 -15.64 -13.70
CA LEU A 106 -18.39 -16.99 -13.14
C LEU A 106 -19.73 -17.20 -12.44
N GLN A 107 -20.19 -16.21 -11.65
CA GLN A 107 -21.47 -16.31 -10.93
C GLN A 107 -22.66 -16.29 -11.89
N SER A 108 -22.65 -15.43 -12.90
CA SER A 108 -23.70 -15.35 -13.92
C SER A 108 -23.82 -16.66 -14.70
N TYR A 109 -22.69 -17.25 -15.10
CA TYR A 109 -22.67 -18.53 -15.80
C TYR A 109 -23.19 -19.68 -14.92
N ALA A 110 -22.69 -19.79 -13.68
CA ALA A 110 -23.12 -20.82 -12.74
C ALA A 110 -24.64 -20.76 -12.49
N ALA A 111 -25.18 -19.56 -12.36
CA ALA A 111 -26.57 -19.42 -12.05
C ALA A 111 -27.47 -19.49 -13.31
N TYR A 112 -26.97 -19.24 -14.53
CA TYR A 112 -27.64 -19.62 -15.80
C TYR A 112 -27.84 -21.14 -15.89
N LEU A 113 -26.78 -21.94 -15.67
CA LEU A 113 -26.84 -23.41 -15.66
C LEU A 113 -27.90 -23.94 -14.68
N GLN A 114 -28.05 -23.27 -13.55
CA GLN A 114 -28.95 -23.70 -12.50
C GLN A 114 -30.40 -23.18 -12.64
N GLN A 115 -30.73 -22.40 -13.68
CA GLN A 115 -32.10 -21.94 -13.91
C GLN A 115 -33.06 -23.08 -14.30
N GLY A 116 -32.58 -24.08 -15.05
CA GLY A 116 -33.41 -25.22 -15.49
C GLY A 116 -33.97 -26.02 -14.32
N VAL A 117 -33.11 -26.37 -13.35
CA VAL A 117 -33.50 -27.13 -12.15
C VAL A 117 -34.50 -26.36 -11.28
N VAL A 118 -34.34 -25.04 -11.18
CA VAL A 118 -35.23 -24.17 -10.41
C VAL A 118 -36.61 -24.07 -11.05
N LYS A 119 -36.70 -23.99 -12.38
CA LYS A 119 -37.99 -23.97 -13.09
C LYS A 119 -38.80 -25.25 -12.85
N VAL A 120 -38.13 -26.41 -12.87
CA VAL A 120 -38.79 -27.71 -12.59
C VAL A 120 -39.30 -27.76 -11.14
N HIS A 121 -38.50 -27.35 -10.16
CA HIS A 121 -38.94 -27.32 -8.75
C HIS A 121 -40.07 -26.32 -8.51
N LEU A 122 -40.08 -25.19 -9.21
CA LEU A 122 -41.16 -24.19 -9.14
C LEU A 122 -42.47 -24.74 -9.71
N MET A 123 -42.42 -25.49 -10.81
CA MET A 123 -43.61 -26.15 -11.39
C MET A 123 -44.16 -27.25 -10.46
N LEU A 124 -43.31 -27.88 -9.65
CA LEU A 124 -43.68 -28.85 -8.62
C LEU A 124 -44.17 -28.23 -7.30
N GLY A 125 -44.31 -26.90 -7.22
CA GLY A 125 -44.87 -26.20 -6.05
C GLY A 125 -43.87 -25.90 -4.93
N ALA A 126 -42.57 -26.01 -5.17
CA ALA A 126 -41.56 -25.70 -4.15
C ALA A 126 -41.64 -24.22 -3.71
N LYS A 127 -41.58 -23.98 -2.40
CA LYS A 127 -41.60 -22.62 -1.83
C LYS A 127 -40.41 -21.82 -2.37
N ARG A 128 -40.70 -20.78 -3.18
CA ARG A 128 -39.74 -19.83 -3.78
C ARG A 128 -38.67 -19.34 -2.78
N ARG A 129 -39.07 -19.17 -1.51
CA ARG A 129 -38.22 -18.72 -0.41
C ARG A 129 -37.10 -19.71 -0.04
N GLN A 130 -37.36 -21.03 -0.09
CA GLN A 130 -36.35 -22.05 0.22
C GLN A 130 -35.28 -22.14 -0.86
N VAL A 131 -35.67 -22.01 -2.13
CA VAL A 131 -34.73 -21.97 -3.27
C VAL A 131 -33.81 -20.75 -3.19
N LEU A 132 -34.36 -19.59 -2.82
CA LEU A 132 -33.60 -18.34 -2.67
C LEU A 132 -32.61 -18.42 -1.50
N LEU A 133 -33.02 -18.97 -0.36
CA LEU A 133 -32.18 -19.19 0.82
C LEU A 133 -31.04 -20.20 0.57
N ALA A 134 -31.34 -21.32 -0.07
CA ALA A 134 -30.33 -22.32 -0.42
C ALA A 134 -29.26 -21.74 -1.36
N ARG A 135 -29.69 -20.88 -2.29
CA ARG A 135 -28.78 -20.26 -3.26
C ARG A 135 -27.95 -19.13 -2.65
N ILE A 136 -28.53 -18.28 -1.78
CA ILE A 136 -27.76 -17.29 -1.02
C ILE A 136 -26.67 -17.99 -0.18
N ARG A 137 -26.99 -19.11 0.49
CA ARG A 137 -25.99 -19.91 1.23
C ARG A 137 -24.87 -20.43 0.33
N ALA A 138 -25.22 -20.92 -0.87
CA ALA A 138 -24.24 -21.39 -1.83
C ALA A 138 -23.31 -20.27 -2.36
N PHE A 139 -23.76 -19.01 -2.38
CA PHE A 139 -22.91 -17.86 -2.70
C PHE A 139 -22.10 -17.34 -1.50
N LEU A 140 -22.65 -17.41 -0.28
CA LEU A 140 -21.96 -16.99 0.93
C LEU A 140 -20.79 -17.92 1.29
N GLN A 141 -20.93 -19.24 1.06
CA GLN A 141 -19.89 -20.23 1.39
C GLN A 141 -18.54 -19.92 0.74
N PRO A 142 -18.44 -19.76 -0.60
CA PRO A 142 -17.16 -19.43 -1.24
C PRO A 142 -16.65 -18.03 -0.87
N ALA A 143 -17.54 -17.08 -0.55
CA ALA A 143 -17.13 -15.75 -0.06
C ALA A 143 -16.50 -15.79 1.35
N LEU A 144 -17.02 -16.64 2.24
CA LEU A 144 -16.41 -16.88 3.55
C LEU A 144 -15.07 -17.61 3.43
N LEU A 145 -14.98 -18.57 2.50
CA LEU A 145 -13.75 -19.31 2.22
C LEU A 145 -12.65 -18.39 1.68
N SER A 146 -12.98 -17.48 0.75
CA SER A 146 -12.00 -16.50 0.25
C SER A 146 -11.55 -15.54 1.35
N LEU A 147 -12.43 -15.14 2.27
CA LEU A 147 -12.05 -14.33 3.43
C LEU A 147 -11.07 -15.07 4.34
N ALA A 148 -11.32 -16.36 4.62
CA ALA A 148 -10.41 -17.18 5.42
C ALA A 148 -9.02 -17.31 4.75
N PHE A 149 -9.00 -17.57 3.43
CA PHE A 149 -7.74 -17.60 2.67
C PHE A 149 -7.01 -16.25 2.69
N ALA A 150 -7.73 -15.13 2.59
CA ALA A 150 -7.13 -13.80 2.68
C ALA A 150 -6.46 -13.57 4.04
N VAL A 151 -7.14 -13.91 5.14
CA VAL A 151 -6.58 -13.80 6.50
C VAL A 151 -5.33 -14.65 6.66
N ILE A 152 -5.34 -15.89 6.17
CA ILE A 152 -4.19 -16.80 6.24
C ILE A 152 -3.01 -16.24 5.43
N ALA A 153 -3.25 -15.77 4.21
CA ALA A 153 -2.21 -15.22 3.34
C ALA A 153 -1.51 -14.02 3.98
N ILE A 154 -2.26 -13.15 4.67
CA ILE A 154 -1.71 -11.99 5.40
C ILE A 154 -0.88 -12.45 6.58
N SER A 155 -1.43 -13.32 7.43
CA SER A 155 -0.70 -13.82 8.61
C SER A 155 0.61 -14.49 8.22
N LEU A 156 0.62 -15.21 7.10
CA LEU A 156 1.83 -15.85 6.57
C LEU A 156 2.82 -14.83 5.97
N SER A 157 2.32 -13.74 5.40
CA SER A 157 3.14 -12.67 4.82
C SER A 157 3.70 -11.70 5.88
N TRP A 158 3.10 -11.65 7.07
CA TRP A 158 3.49 -10.77 8.18
C TRP A 158 5.00 -10.80 8.53
N PRO A 159 5.64 -11.97 8.71
CA PRO A 159 7.08 -12.02 9.02
C PRO A 159 7.97 -11.54 7.86
N TRP A 160 7.47 -11.58 6.62
CA TRP A 160 8.22 -11.12 5.44
C TRP A 160 8.02 -9.63 5.17
N LEU A 161 7.00 -9.01 5.76
CA LEU A 161 6.73 -7.58 5.60
C LEU A 161 7.87 -6.75 6.21
N ASP A 162 8.40 -7.13 7.37
CA ASP A 162 9.49 -6.39 8.02
C ASP A 162 10.83 -6.48 7.25
N THR A 163 11.03 -7.55 6.48
CA THR A 163 12.26 -7.76 5.71
C THR A 163 12.17 -7.18 4.29
N LEU A 164 10.98 -7.18 3.69
CA LEU A 164 10.76 -6.72 2.32
C LEU A 164 10.25 -5.27 2.24
N MET A 165 9.55 -4.78 3.26
CA MET A 165 9.05 -3.40 3.29
C MET A 165 9.88 -2.53 4.23
N ALA A 166 10.45 -1.46 3.68
CA ALA A 166 10.99 -0.34 4.47
C ALA A 166 9.89 0.48 5.19
N PHE A 167 8.66 -0.01 5.21
CA PHE A 167 7.49 0.70 5.72
C PHE A 167 6.63 -0.25 6.54
N SER A 168 6.31 0.15 7.76
CA SER A 168 5.28 -0.46 8.59
C SER A 168 3.93 0.19 8.25
N PRO A 169 3.08 -0.44 7.42
CA PRO A 169 1.75 0.07 7.14
C PRO A 169 0.94 0.21 8.43
N SER A 170 0.31 1.37 8.63
CA SER A 170 -0.59 1.57 9.75
C SER A 170 -1.76 0.58 9.65
N LEU A 171 -2.06 -0.11 10.76
CA LEU A 171 -3.10 -1.15 10.83
C LEU A 171 -4.46 -0.67 10.29
N THR A 172 -4.75 0.61 10.45
CA THR A 172 -5.95 1.30 9.95
C THR A 172 -6.08 1.28 8.42
N LEU A 173 -4.98 1.49 7.69
CA LEU A 173 -4.94 1.50 6.22
C LEU A 173 -5.12 0.10 5.64
N ILE A 174 -4.56 -0.90 6.32
CA ILE A 174 -4.75 -2.32 5.98
C ILE A 174 -6.22 -2.67 6.17
N ALA A 175 -6.78 -2.40 7.35
CA ALA A 175 -8.18 -2.67 7.66
C ALA A 175 -9.14 -1.96 6.68
N ALA A 176 -8.86 -0.70 6.32
CA ALA A 176 -9.65 0.05 5.35
C ALA A 176 -9.63 -0.58 3.95
N SER A 177 -8.46 -1.03 3.48
CA SER A 177 -8.33 -1.71 2.18
C SER A 177 -9.14 -3.01 2.14
N PHE A 178 -9.08 -3.81 3.22
CA PHE A 178 -9.87 -5.04 3.33
C PHE A 178 -11.37 -4.79 3.39
N ALA A 179 -11.79 -3.80 4.19
CA ALA A 179 -13.19 -3.39 4.22
C ALA A 179 -13.67 -3.01 2.81
N GLY A 180 -12.86 -2.26 2.04
CA GLY A 180 -13.15 -1.91 0.66
C GLY A 180 -13.38 -3.14 -0.24
N VAL A 181 -12.47 -4.12 -0.21
CA VAL A 181 -12.58 -5.35 -1.02
C VAL A 181 -13.76 -6.22 -0.61
N ILE A 182 -14.05 -6.34 0.70
CA ILE A 182 -15.20 -7.10 1.18
C ILE A 182 -16.49 -6.42 0.74
N ILE A 183 -16.58 -5.08 0.85
CA ILE A 183 -17.74 -4.31 0.42
C ILE A 183 -17.99 -4.49 -1.08
N THR A 184 -16.95 -4.44 -1.92
CA THR A 184 -17.12 -4.65 -3.37
C THR A 184 -17.58 -6.07 -3.68
N LEU A 185 -17.01 -7.09 -3.05
CA LEU A 185 -17.45 -8.49 -3.19
C LEU A 185 -18.91 -8.70 -2.79
N VAL A 186 -19.31 -8.15 -1.64
CA VAL A 186 -20.70 -8.23 -1.16
C VAL A 186 -21.64 -7.46 -2.09
N ALA A 187 -21.25 -6.28 -2.56
CA ALA A 187 -22.03 -5.49 -3.51
C ALA A 187 -22.24 -6.24 -4.83
N ILE A 188 -21.18 -6.85 -5.41
CA ILE A 188 -21.28 -7.66 -6.63
C ILE A 188 -22.21 -8.86 -6.40
N SER A 189 -22.06 -9.57 -5.27
CA SER A 189 -22.92 -10.71 -4.94
C SER A 189 -24.39 -10.31 -4.82
N LEU A 190 -24.69 -9.15 -4.20
CA LEU A 190 -26.04 -8.60 -4.10
C LEU A 190 -26.60 -8.15 -5.45
N ILE A 191 -25.80 -7.51 -6.31
CA ILE A 191 -26.20 -7.10 -7.66
C ILE A 191 -26.56 -8.33 -8.50
N THR A 192 -25.71 -9.35 -8.47
CA THR A 192 -25.99 -10.64 -9.13
C THR A 192 -27.27 -11.25 -8.58
N ALA A 193 -27.42 -11.34 -7.25
CA ALA A 193 -28.63 -11.88 -6.63
C ALA A 193 -29.91 -11.11 -7.01
N ARG A 194 -29.82 -9.78 -7.21
CA ARG A 194 -30.93 -8.94 -7.65
C ARG A 194 -31.34 -9.22 -9.10
N GLN A 195 -30.39 -9.43 -10.01
CA GLN A 195 -30.68 -9.87 -11.38
C GLN A 195 -31.39 -11.24 -11.42
N TYR A 196 -31.20 -12.08 -10.39
CA TYR A 196 -31.80 -13.41 -10.29
C TYR A 196 -33.22 -13.46 -9.77
N VAL A 197 -33.78 -12.37 -9.22
CA VAL A 197 -35.21 -12.34 -8.87
C VAL A 197 -35.99 -12.21 -10.18
N PRO A 198 -36.61 -13.28 -10.71
CA PRO A 198 -37.35 -13.22 -11.95
C PRO A 198 -38.70 -12.59 -11.61
N THR A 199 -38.73 -11.27 -11.41
CA THR A 199 -39.95 -10.63 -10.90
C THR A 199 -41.00 -10.43 -11.98
N LYS A 200 -40.71 -10.57 -13.28
CA LYS A 200 -41.71 -10.18 -14.30
C LYS A 200 -41.64 -10.93 -15.63
N ARG A 201 -41.70 -12.27 -15.67
CA ARG A 201 -42.01 -13.01 -16.92
C ARG A 201 -42.83 -14.30 -16.75
N LEU A 202 -43.59 -14.43 -15.66
CA LEU A 202 -44.55 -15.53 -15.48
C LEU A 202 -45.88 -15.01 -14.94
N LEU A 203 -46.40 -13.98 -15.59
CA LEU A 203 -47.84 -13.73 -15.73
C LEU A 203 -48.08 -13.53 -17.22
#